data_AF-A0A242DFT1-F1
#
_entry.id   AF-A0A242DFT1-F1
#
_cell.length_a   1.000
_cell.length_b   1.000
_cell.length_c   1.000
_cell.angle_alpha   90.00
_cell.angle_beta   90.00
_cell.angle_gamma   90.00
#
_symmetry.space_group_name_H-M   'P 1'
#
loop_
_entity.id
_entity.type
_entity.pdbx_description
1 polymer ?
#
loop_
_entity_poly.entity_id
_entity_poly.type
_entity_poly.pdbx_seq_one_letter_code
_entity_poly.pdbx_strand_id
1 'polypeptide(L)'
;MKAISIHPEPVMEILSGKKTEEYRSWTTHYRGPLLICSTAIKTPGCISGHAVCIVDLVDVKKIAEDSYAWIFENVRCIKPFPIKGQRRLYHVPDDRIIEPEAGEFVIEDGEKVVTEEFWQDYYISLIND
;
A
#
# COMPACT_ATOMS: atom_id res chain seq x y z
N MET A 1 0.40 -5.21 -12.29
CA MET A 1 -0.57 -4.42 -11.51
C MET A 1 -0.30 -2.93 -11.67
N LYS A 2 -1.31 -2.06 -11.51
CA LYS A 2 -1.06 -0.61 -11.39
C LYS A 2 -0.51 -0.30 -10.00
N ALA A 3 0.32 0.73 -9.91
CA ALA A 3 0.95 1.15 -8.67
C ALA A 3 0.93 2.67 -8.52
N ILE A 4 1.00 3.14 -7.28
CA ILE A 4 1.13 4.55 -6.94
C ILE A 4 2.17 4.73 -5.84
N SER A 5 2.97 5.80 -5.94
CA SER A 5 3.90 6.19 -4.89
C SER A 5 3.27 7.20 -3.94
N ILE A 6 3.27 6.92 -2.64
CA ILE A 6 2.72 7.73 -1.54
C ILE A 6 3.83 8.03 -0.52
N HIS A 7 3.73 9.16 0.21
CA HIS A 7 4.63 9.45 1.31
C HIS A 7 4.60 8.33 2.39
N PRO A 8 5.72 7.98 3.05
CA PRO A 8 5.78 6.82 3.95
C PRO A 8 4.74 6.82 5.07
N GLU A 9 4.50 7.95 5.73
CA GLU A 9 3.54 8.05 6.84
C GLU A 9 2.12 7.57 6.45
N PRO A 10 1.44 8.15 5.44
CA PRO A 10 0.17 7.63 4.96
C PRO A 10 0.19 6.15 4.55
N VAL A 11 1.32 5.64 4.03
CA VAL A 11 1.42 4.22 3.66
C VAL A 11 1.30 3.33 4.89
N MET A 12 1.88 3.71 6.02
CA MET A 12 1.74 2.96 7.28
C MET A 12 0.30 2.99 7.79
N GLU A 13 -0.39 4.14 7.67
CA GLU A 13 -1.81 4.24 8.03
C GLU A 13 -2.72 3.43 7.09
N ILE A 14 -2.40 3.36 5.80
CA ILE A 14 -3.11 2.53 4.82
C ILE A 14 -2.87 1.04 5.13
N LEU A 15 -1.62 0.64 5.36
CA LEU A 15 -1.25 -0.74 5.68
C LEU A 15 -1.98 -1.26 6.93
N SER A 16 -2.13 -0.41 7.96
CA SER A 16 -2.87 -0.75 9.18
C SER A 16 -4.39 -0.60 9.06
N GLY A 17 -4.91 -0.25 7.88
CA GLY A 17 -6.34 -0.05 7.64
C GLY A 17 -6.95 1.22 8.24
N LYS A 18 -6.15 2.07 8.91
CA LYS A 18 -6.61 3.32 9.55
C LYS A 18 -6.94 4.41 8.54
N LYS A 19 -6.23 4.44 7.40
CA LYS A 19 -6.43 5.42 6.33
C LYS A 19 -6.99 4.74 5.09
N THR A 20 -8.21 5.09 4.74
CA THR A 20 -8.95 4.54 3.59
C THR A 20 -9.07 5.53 2.43
N GLU A 21 -8.41 6.68 2.52
CA GLU A 21 -8.44 7.71 1.46
C GLU A 21 -7.05 8.27 1.19
N GLU A 22 -6.74 8.54 -0.08
CA GLU A 22 -5.54 9.26 -0.52
C GLU A 22 -5.92 10.50 -1.33
N TYR A 23 -5.27 11.63 -1.05
CA TYR A 23 -5.59 12.89 -1.73
C TYR A 23 -4.60 13.19 -2.84
N ARG A 24 -5.11 13.52 -4.03
CA ARG A 24 -4.30 13.83 -5.21
C ARG A 24 -4.82 15.03 -5.96
N SER A 25 -3.91 15.73 -6.63
CA SER A 25 -4.25 16.84 -7.50
C SER A 25 -4.73 16.44 -8.90
N TRP A 26 -4.87 15.14 -9.15
CA TRP A 26 -5.26 14.60 -10.44
C TRP A 26 -6.17 13.38 -10.25
N THR A 27 -7.00 13.13 -11.26
CA THR A 27 -7.98 12.05 -11.28
C THR A 27 -7.51 10.85 -12.10
N THR A 28 -8.16 9.70 -11.90
CA THR A 28 -8.03 8.53 -12.77
C THR A 28 -9.38 7.82 -12.94
N HIS A 29 -9.57 7.22 -14.11
CA HIS A 29 -10.70 6.33 -14.38
C HIS A 29 -10.43 4.88 -13.91
N TYR A 30 -9.22 4.58 -13.43
CA TYR A 30 -8.89 3.23 -12.96
C TYR A 30 -9.68 2.88 -11.70
N ARG A 31 -10.19 1.64 -11.64
CA ARG A 31 -10.77 1.00 -10.46
C ARG A 31 -10.27 -0.44 -10.39
N GLY A 32 -10.01 -0.92 -9.18
CA GLY A 32 -9.47 -2.27 -8.93
C GLY A 32 -8.12 -2.26 -8.19
N PRO A 33 -7.39 -3.40 -8.22
CA PRO A 33 -6.18 -3.60 -7.42
C PRO A 33 -5.07 -2.60 -7.73
N LEU A 34 -4.62 -1.90 -6.68
CA LEU A 34 -3.59 -0.88 -6.74
C LEU A 34 -2.49 -1.21 -5.75
N LEU A 35 -1.27 -1.39 -6.25
CA LEU A 35 -0.08 -1.56 -5.44
C LEU A 35 0.33 -0.22 -4.83
N ILE A 36 0.38 -0.17 -3.50
CA ILE A 36 0.84 1.00 -2.76
C ILE A 36 2.34 0.90 -2.57
N CYS A 37 3.07 1.91 -3.05
CA CYS A 37 4.51 2.01 -2.86
C CYS A 37 4.84 3.24 -2.00
N SER A 38 5.70 3.05 -1.02
CA SER A 38 6.26 4.14 -0.24
C SER A 38 7.37 4.83 -1.01
N THR A 39 7.39 6.17 -1.02
CA THR A 39 8.49 6.93 -1.61
C THR A 39 9.81 6.67 -0.87
N ALA A 40 10.94 6.95 -1.53
CA ALA A 40 12.27 6.70 -0.95
C ALA A 40 12.70 7.71 0.13
N ILE A 41 11.86 8.70 0.45
CA ILE A 41 12.12 9.65 1.52
C ILE A 41 12.23 8.87 2.82
N LYS A 42 13.34 9.04 3.54
CA LYS A 42 13.56 8.41 4.83
C LYS A 42 12.71 9.11 5.88
N THR A 43 11.74 8.36 6.42
CA THR A 43 10.84 8.84 7.45
C THR A 43 10.94 7.88 8.64
N PRO A 44 11.34 8.36 9.84
CA PRO A 44 11.44 7.52 11.03
C PRO A 44 10.13 6.79 11.34
N GLY A 45 10.22 5.54 11.79
CA GLY A 45 9.05 4.71 12.10
C GLY A 45 8.24 4.24 10.88
N CYS A 46 8.72 4.48 9.65
CA CYS A 46 8.03 4.10 8.43
C CYS A 46 8.89 3.22 7.52
N ILE A 47 8.25 2.46 6.64
CA ILE A 47 8.90 1.76 5.54
C ILE A 47 9.05 2.71 4.37
N SER A 48 10.28 2.91 3.87
CA SER A 48 10.58 3.83 2.75
C SER A 48 11.14 3.09 1.54
N GLY A 49 10.75 3.50 0.33
CA GLY A 49 11.33 2.99 -0.93
C GLY A 49 10.93 1.55 -1.29
N HIS A 50 9.80 1.08 -0.77
CA HIS A 50 9.30 -0.29 -0.99
C HIS A 50 7.87 -0.26 -1.54
N ALA A 51 7.50 -1.30 -2.28
CA ALA A 51 6.11 -1.69 -2.45
C ALA A 51 5.65 -2.37 -1.15
N VAL A 52 4.50 -1.97 -0.58
CA VAL A 52 4.15 -2.28 0.82
C VAL A 52 2.88 -3.11 0.95
N CYS A 53 1.82 -2.75 0.23
CA CYS A 53 0.54 -3.46 0.28
C CYS A 53 -0.23 -3.26 -1.02
N ILE A 54 -1.30 -4.03 -1.19
CA ILE A 54 -2.30 -3.85 -2.25
C ILE A 54 -3.58 -3.33 -1.60
N VAL A 55 -4.24 -2.38 -2.26
CA VAL A 55 -5.62 -1.95 -1.93
C VAL A 55 -6.48 -2.05 -3.18
N ASP A 56 -7.80 -2.02 -3.03
CA ASP A 56 -8.71 -1.78 -4.14
C ASP A 56 -9.03 -0.27 -4.22
N LEU A 57 -8.72 0.37 -5.35
CA LEU A 57 -9.20 1.73 -5.65
C LEU A 57 -10.65 1.62 -6.11
N VAL A 58 -11.59 1.92 -5.22
CA VAL A 58 -13.03 1.73 -5.48
C VAL A 58 -13.71 2.99 -5.97
N ASP A 59 -13.22 4.17 -5.58
CA ASP A 59 -13.74 5.44 -6.08
C ASP A 59 -12.70 6.58 -6.13
N VAL A 60 -12.98 7.62 -6.89
CA VAL A 60 -12.22 8.87 -6.96
C VAL A 60 -13.22 10.01 -7.00
N LYS A 61 -13.37 10.72 -5.88
CA LYS A 61 -14.33 11.81 -5.71
C LYS A 61 -13.61 13.15 -5.88
N LYS A 62 -14.12 14.02 -6.75
CA LYS A 62 -13.66 15.41 -6.82
C LYS A 62 -14.15 16.16 -5.59
N ILE A 63 -13.24 16.72 -4.80
CA ILE A 63 -13.56 17.45 -3.57
C ILE A 63 -13.40 18.97 -3.72
N ALA A 64 -12.49 19.41 -4.59
CA ALA A 64 -12.31 20.81 -4.98
C ALA A 64 -11.69 20.90 -6.38
N GLU A 65 -11.37 22.12 -6.84
CA GLU A 65 -10.52 22.30 -8.02
C GLU A 65 -9.15 21.65 -7.77
N ASP A 66 -8.70 20.84 -8.74
CA ASP A 66 -7.46 20.06 -8.65
C ASP A 66 -7.25 19.33 -7.32
N SER A 67 -8.32 18.76 -6.76
CA SER A 67 -8.28 17.98 -5.53
C SER A 67 -9.29 16.84 -5.57
N TYR A 68 -8.77 15.62 -5.40
CA TYR A 68 -9.51 14.38 -5.53
C TYR A 68 -9.19 13.44 -4.36
N ALA A 69 -10.23 12.87 -3.75
CA ALA A 69 -10.14 11.82 -2.75
C ALA A 69 -10.23 10.46 -3.45
N TRP A 70 -9.15 9.67 -3.39
CA TRP A 70 -9.07 8.31 -3.90
C TRP A 70 -9.44 7.37 -2.76
N ILE A 71 -10.53 6.62 -2.93
CA ILE A 71 -11.12 5.77 -1.89
C ILE A 71 -10.56 4.36 -2.03
N PHE A 72 -10.01 3.84 -0.94
CA PHE A 72 -9.38 2.54 -0.83
C PHE A 72 -10.19 1.60 0.05
N GLU A 73 -10.27 0.35 -0.38
CA GLU A 73 -10.82 -0.77 0.39
C GLU A 73 -9.87 -1.98 0.32
N ASN A 74 -10.16 -3.02 1.11
CA ASN A 74 -9.53 -4.34 1.00
C ASN A 74 -7.99 -4.30 0.97
N VAL A 75 -7.41 -3.79 2.06
CA VAL A 75 -5.96 -3.76 2.26
C VAL A 75 -5.46 -5.19 2.39
N ARG A 76 -4.45 -5.55 1.59
CA ARG A 76 -3.82 -6.87 1.56
C ARG A 76 -2.32 -6.72 1.72
N CYS A 77 -1.75 -7.52 2.61
CA CYS A 77 -0.30 -7.63 2.77
C CYS A 77 0.34 -8.27 1.54
N ILE A 78 1.60 -7.93 1.30
CA ILE A 78 2.49 -8.59 0.34
C ILE A 78 3.83 -8.80 1.04
N LYS A 79 4.71 -9.62 0.47
CA LYS A 79 6.13 -9.61 0.82
C LYS A 79 6.74 -8.33 0.23
N PRO A 80 7.03 -7.29 1.03
CA PRO A 80 7.45 -5.99 0.51
C PRO A 80 8.76 -6.12 -0.25
N PHE A 81 8.94 -5.28 -1.26
CA PHE A 81 10.16 -5.32 -2.08
C PHE A 81 10.62 -3.93 -2.49
N PRO A 82 11.94 -3.71 -2.66
CA PRO A 82 12.48 -2.43 -3.08
C PRO A 82 11.92 -1.97 -4.43
N ILE A 83 11.49 -0.71 -4.49
CA ILE A 83 11.01 -0.12 -5.74
C ILE A 83 11.34 1.37 -5.80
N LYS A 84 11.77 1.82 -6.98
CA LYS A 84 11.87 3.25 -7.27
C LYS A 84 10.49 3.76 -7.67
N GLY A 85 9.91 4.60 -6.84
CA GLY A 85 8.63 5.25 -7.11
C GLY A 85 8.64 6.10 -8.39
N GLN A 86 7.47 6.32 -8.96
CA GLN A 86 7.28 7.13 -10.17
C GLN A 86 6.16 8.16 -9.99
N ARG A 87 6.12 9.16 -10.86
CA ARG A 87 5.01 10.12 -10.91
C ARG A 87 3.78 9.45 -11.54
N ARG A 88 2.60 9.79 -11.02
CA ARG A 88 1.30 9.25 -11.46
C ARG A 88 1.19 7.73 -11.27
N LEU A 89 0.15 7.11 -11.82
CA LEU A 89 0.05 5.65 -11.90
C LEU A 89 1.14 5.10 -12.81
N TYR A 90 1.79 4.01 -12.38
CA TYR A 90 2.74 3.25 -13.18
C TYR A 90 2.40 1.75 -13.11
N HIS A 91 3.06 0.97 -13.94
CA HIS A 91 2.88 -0.48 -13.97
C HIS A 91 4.03 -1.18 -13.24
N VAL A 92 3.68 -2.19 -12.45
CA VAL A 92 4.61 -3.13 -11.84
C VAL A 92 4.24 -4.53 -12.34
N PRO A 93 5.18 -5.31 -12.91
CA PRO A 93 4.94 -6.69 -13.31
C PRO A 93 4.37 -7.54 -12.16
N ASP A 94 3.39 -8.39 -12.45
CA ASP A 94 2.68 -9.17 -11.43
C ASP A 94 3.59 -10.20 -10.74
N ASP A 95 4.58 -10.74 -11.46
CA ASP A 95 5.58 -11.69 -10.93
C ASP A 95 6.49 -11.12 -9.84
N ARG A 96 6.53 -9.79 -9.69
CA ARG A 96 7.22 -9.13 -8.58
C ARG A 96 6.39 -9.07 -7.30
N ILE A 97 5.07 -9.25 -7.41
CA ILE A 97 4.13 -9.04 -6.30
C ILE A 97 3.82 -10.40 -5.71
N ILE A 98 4.43 -10.68 -4.56
CA ILE A 98 4.24 -11.94 -3.85
C ILE A 98 3.31 -11.70 -2.67
N GLU A 99 2.11 -12.28 -2.72
CA GLU A 99 1.18 -12.30 -1.59
C GLU A 99 1.59 -13.38 -0.57
N PRO A 100 1.18 -13.25 0.70
CA PRO A 100 1.44 -14.29 1.70
C PRO A 100 0.78 -15.63 1.29
N GLU A 101 1.45 -16.72 1.61
CA GLU A 101 0.96 -18.08 1.38
C GLU A 101 -0.12 -18.44 2.40
N ALA A 102 -0.91 -19.49 2.13
CA ALA A 102 -2.01 -19.89 3.01
C ALA A 102 -1.58 -20.17 4.46
N GLY A 103 -0.36 -20.69 4.67
CA GLY A 103 0.22 -20.95 5.99
C GLY A 103 0.79 -19.70 6.69
N GLU A 104 0.89 -18.56 6.00
CA GLU A 104 1.36 -17.29 6.54
C GLU A 104 0.20 -16.41 7.06
N PHE A 105 -1.00 -16.99 7.16
CA PHE A 105 -2.18 -16.34 7.74
C PHE A 105 -2.71 -17.08 8.95
N VAL A 106 -3.29 -16.32 9.87
CA VAL A 106 -4.06 -16.79 11.02
C VAL A 106 -5.41 -16.08 11.07
N ILE A 107 -6.33 -16.62 11.86
CA ILE A 107 -7.60 -15.94 12.18
C ILE A 107 -7.46 -15.32 13.57
N GLU A 108 -7.52 -13.99 13.64
CA GLU A 108 -7.49 -13.23 14.89
C GLU A 108 -8.76 -12.38 14.96
N ASP A 109 -9.49 -12.47 16.07
CA ASP A 109 -10.78 -11.78 16.27
C ASP A 109 -11.80 -11.96 15.13
N GLY A 110 -11.73 -13.09 14.42
CA GLY A 110 -12.60 -13.42 13.29
C GLY A 110 -12.12 -12.87 11.94
N GLU A 111 -11.00 -12.17 11.91
CA GLU A 111 -10.39 -11.61 10.70
C GLU A 111 -9.17 -12.43 10.26
N LYS A 112 -8.97 -12.55 8.95
CA LYS A 112 -7.79 -13.19 8.38
C LYS A 112 -6.64 -12.19 8.33
N VAL A 113 -5.63 -12.39 9.15
CA VAL A 113 -4.44 -11.54 9.26
C VAL A 113 -3.17 -12.34 8.99
N VAL A 114 -2.08 -11.66 8.64
CA VAL A 114 -0.77 -12.31 8.49
C VAL A 114 -0.22 -12.72 9.86
N THR A 115 0.61 -13.76 9.91
CA THR A 115 1.24 -14.21 11.16
C THR A 115 2.20 -13.15 11.72
N GLU A 116 2.43 -13.19 13.03
CA GLU A 116 3.46 -12.35 13.67
C GLU A 116 4.85 -12.58 13.06
N GLU A 117 5.20 -13.84 12.74
CA GLU A 117 6.46 -14.18 12.06
C GLU A 117 6.57 -13.47 10.70
N PHE A 118 5.51 -13.52 9.89
CA PHE A 118 5.47 -12.79 8.62
C PHE A 118 5.64 -11.28 8.84
N TRP A 119 4.94 -10.73 9.83
CA TRP A 119 5.01 -9.31 10.12
C TRP A 119 6.42 -8.87 10.53
N GLN A 120 7.08 -9.64 11.41
CA GLN A 120 8.45 -9.38 11.85
C GLN A 120 9.45 -9.48 10.70
N ASP A 121 9.38 -10.55 9.92
CA ASP A 121 10.35 -10.83 8.86
C ASP A 121 10.26 -9.81 7.71
N TYR A 122 9.05 -9.47 7.30
CA TYR A 122 8.82 -8.71 6.07
C TYR A 122 8.50 -7.23 6.27
N TYR A 123 7.95 -6.82 7.42
CA TYR A 123 7.55 -5.42 7.65
C TYR A 123 8.40 -4.73 8.71
N ILE A 124 8.55 -5.30 9.91
CA ILE A 124 9.30 -4.66 11.01
C ILE A 124 10.75 -4.42 10.63
N SER A 125 11.39 -5.39 9.95
CA SER A 125 12.77 -5.29 9.47
C SER A 125 13.04 -4.13 8.51
N LEU A 126 11.99 -3.53 7.92
CA LEU A 126 12.07 -2.46 6.93
C LEU A 126 11.74 -1.07 7.49
N ILE A 127 11.28 -0.99 8.74
CA ILE A 127 10.97 0.29 9.40
C ILE A 127 12.28 1.03 9.65
N ASN A 128 12.37 2.29 9.21
CA ASN A 128 13.53 3.12 9.52
C ASN A 128 13.53 3.47 11.01
N ASP A 129 14.71 3.43 11.63
CA ASP A 129 14.97 4.03 12.94
C ASP A 129 14.73 5.56 12.95
#